data_AF-A0A355A5R2-F1
#
_entry.id   AF-A0A355A5R2-F1
#
_cell.length_a   1.000
_cell.length_b   1.000
_cell.length_c   1.000
_cell.angle_alpha   90.00
_cell.angle_beta   90.00
_cell.angle_gamma   90.00
#
_symmetry.space_group_name_H-M   'P 1'
#
loop_
_entity.id
_entity.type
_entity.pdbx_description
1 polymer ?
#
loop_
_entity_poly.entity_id
_entity_poly.type
_entity_poly.pdbx_seq_one_letter_code
_entity_poly.pdbx_strand_id
1 'polypeptide(L)'
;MKVTLLAYTPEPERVVATAARLCYSSLTAEDLWEGLNPEKRADFLGKLWTYGHFSPFEHVSFTLAITGVSRALSHQLVRHRIASYSQRSQRYIDEVNFDAVVPPTIAHDPRAKEEFEMVIRKIREGYRTLVALGAPKEDARYLLPN
;
A
#
# COMPACT_ATOMS: atom_id res chain seq x y z
N MET A 1 -0.50 -10.91 5.76
CA MET A 1 -0.32 -9.48 5.40
C MET A 1 -0.05 -8.68 6.67
N LYS A 2 0.96 -7.82 6.64
CA LYS A 2 1.25 -6.84 7.70
C LYS A 2 1.24 -5.45 7.07
N VAL A 3 0.53 -4.53 7.71
CA VAL A 3 0.46 -3.11 7.31
C VAL A 3 1.00 -2.28 8.45
N THR A 4 1.87 -1.33 8.16
CA THR A 4 2.48 -0.45 9.16
C THR A 4 2.43 0.99 8.66
N LEU A 5 1.89 1.90 9.46
CA LEU A 5 1.92 3.32 9.18
C LEU A 5 3.33 3.85 9.46
N LEU A 6 4.00 4.37 8.43
CA LEU A 6 5.35 4.92 8.55
C LEU A 6 5.34 6.43 8.79
N ALA A 7 4.44 7.15 8.10
CA ALA A 7 4.34 8.60 8.17
C ALA A 7 2.93 9.05 7.80
N TYR A 8 2.53 10.22 8.29
CA TYR A 8 1.25 10.85 7.99
C TYR A 8 1.34 12.37 8.15
N THR A 9 0.45 13.11 7.51
CA THR A 9 0.29 14.56 7.73
C THR A 9 -0.14 14.81 9.20
N PRO A 10 0.63 15.57 10.01
CA PRO A 10 0.22 15.92 11.38
C PRO A 10 -1.10 16.68 11.40
N GLU A 11 -1.92 16.44 12.43
CA GLU A 11 -3.25 17.05 12.58
C GLU A 11 -4.10 17.03 11.28
N PRO A 12 -4.32 15.86 10.64
CA PRO A 12 -4.88 15.77 9.30
C PRO A 12 -6.26 16.44 9.20
N GLU A 13 -7.10 16.30 10.22
CA GLU A 13 -8.41 16.94 10.26
C GLU A 13 -8.33 18.47 10.30
N ARG A 14 -7.30 19.03 10.96
CA ARG A 14 -7.07 20.48 11.02
C ARG A 14 -6.66 21.00 9.65
N VAL A 15 -5.79 20.25 8.95
CA VAL A 15 -5.38 20.55 7.58
C VAL A 15 -6.59 20.60 6.65
N VAL A 16 -7.43 19.57 6.66
CA VAL A 16 -8.66 19.53 5.84
C VAL A 16 -9.61 20.67 6.16
N ALA A 17 -9.89 20.90 7.45
CA ALA A 17 -10.81 21.94 7.88
C ALA A 17 -10.31 23.34 7.50
N THR A 18 -9.01 23.60 7.66
CA THR A 18 -8.39 24.89 7.32
C THR A 18 -8.43 25.12 5.82
N ALA A 19 -8.00 24.14 5.02
CA ALA A 19 -8.01 24.22 3.56
C ALA A 19 -9.43 24.47 3.01
N ALA A 20 -10.43 23.76 3.54
CA ALA A 20 -11.82 23.92 3.11
C ALA A 20 -12.42 25.28 3.53
N ARG A 21 -12.14 25.76 4.75
CA ARG A 21 -12.66 27.05 5.25
C ARG A 21 -12.03 28.24 4.57
N LEU A 22 -10.74 28.15 4.21
CA LEU A 22 -10.02 29.23 3.52
C LEU A 22 -10.74 29.69 2.25
N CYS A 23 -11.35 28.75 1.52
CA CYS A 23 -12.11 29.06 0.30
C CYS A 23 -13.34 29.95 0.51
N TYR A 24 -13.86 30.05 1.75
CA TYR A 24 -15.13 30.72 2.07
C TYR A 24 -15.03 31.64 3.30
N SER A 25 -13.81 31.98 3.74
CA SER A 25 -13.58 32.81 4.92
C SER A 25 -12.89 34.12 4.55
N SER A 26 -13.18 35.18 5.30
CA SER A 26 -12.41 36.43 5.26
C SER A 26 -11.16 36.39 6.17
N LEU A 27 -10.99 35.30 6.93
CA LEU A 27 -9.83 35.08 7.82
C LEU A 27 -8.65 34.50 7.05
N THR A 28 -7.45 34.70 7.61
CA THR A 28 -6.23 34.08 7.08
C THR A 28 -6.18 32.58 7.40
N ALA A 29 -5.28 31.84 6.73
CA ALA A 29 -5.09 30.42 7.02
C ALA A 29 -4.58 30.20 8.46
N GLU A 30 -3.76 31.10 8.97
CA GLU A 30 -3.20 31.11 10.31
C GLU A 30 -4.30 31.31 11.37
N ASP A 31 -5.19 32.29 11.16
CA ASP A 31 -6.32 32.54 12.07
C ASP A 31 -7.25 31.33 12.13
N LEU A 32 -7.53 30.72 10.96
CA LEU A 32 -8.34 29.52 10.87
C LEU A 32 -7.66 28.33 11.55
N TRP A 33 -6.34 28.19 11.38
CA TRP A 33 -5.58 27.14 12.02
C TRP A 33 -5.76 27.22 13.54
N GLU A 34 -5.47 28.37 14.17
CA GLU A 34 -5.56 28.56 15.63
C GLU A 34 -6.99 28.48 16.17
N GLY A 35 -8.00 28.93 15.42
CA GLY A 35 -9.40 29.01 15.89
C GLY A 35 -10.21 27.70 15.86
N LEU A 36 -9.64 26.57 15.41
CA LEU A 36 -10.39 25.33 15.18
C LEU A 36 -10.56 24.46 16.44
N ASN A 37 -11.69 24.62 17.14
CA ASN A 37 -12.14 23.69 18.18
C ASN A 37 -12.27 22.24 17.63
N PRO A 38 -11.71 21.21 18.32
CA PRO A 38 -11.78 19.80 17.91
C PRO A 38 -13.20 19.26 17.61
N GLU A 39 -14.21 19.53 18.45
CA GLU A 39 -15.56 18.97 18.28
C GLU A 39 -16.25 19.54 17.04
N LYS A 40 -16.14 20.85 16.84
CA LYS A 40 -16.70 21.53 15.65
C LYS A 40 -15.98 21.12 14.36
N ARG A 41 -14.73 20.66 14.46
CA ARG A 41 -13.91 20.20 13.34
C ARG A 41 -14.45 18.90 12.77
N ALA A 42 -14.72 17.92 13.63
CA ALA A 42 -15.25 16.62 13.22
C ALA A 42 -16.62 16.74 12.53
N ASP A 43 -17.55 17.53 13.10
CA ASP A 43 -18.86 17.81 12.48
C ASP A 43 -18.71 18.48 11.10
N PHE A 44 -17.78 19.44 10.98
CA PHE A 44 -17.52 20.12 9.73
C PHE A 44 -16.96 19.17 8.65
N LEU A 45 -16.03 18.28 9.00
CA LEU A 45 -15.51 17.26 8.08
C LEU A 45 -16.62 16.31 7.60
N GLY A 46 -17.52 15.90 8.50
CA GLY A 46 -18.68 15.09 8.14
C GLY A 46 -19.60 15.80 7.13
N LYS A 47 -19.80 17.11 7.28
CA LYS A 47 -20.54 17.93 6.32
C LYS A 47 -19.84 18.01 4.96
N LEU A 48 -18.54 18.28 4.93
CA LEU A 48 -17.75 18.31 3.69
C LEU A 48 -17.89 16.99 2.91
N TRP A 49 -17.81 15.86 3.62
CA TRP A 49 -18.00 14.54 3.03
C TRP A 49 -19.40 14.37 2.43
N THR A 50 -20.43 14.73 3.19
CA THR A 50 -21.84 14.61 2.76
C THR A 50 -22.14 15.51 1.55
N TYR A 51 -21.50 16.68 1.47
CA TYR A 51 -21.65 17.61 0.34
C TYR A 51 -20.82 17.25 -0.89
N GLY A 52 -19.98 16.21 -0.82
CA GLY A 52 -19.11 15.81 -1.92
C GLY A 52 -17.92 16.76 -2.15
N HIS A 53 -17.54 17.54 -1.14
CA HIS A 53 -16.37 18.43 -1.20
C HIS A 53 -15.11 17.64 -0.84
N PHE A 54 -14.63 16.83 -1.78
CA PHE A 54 -13.52 15.89 -1.54
C PHE A 54 -12.12 16.49 -1.71
N SER A 55 -11.96 17.55 -2.52
CA SER A 55 -10.63 18.11 -2.80
C SER A 55 -9.85 18.57 -1.56
N PRO A 56 -10.46 19.09 -0.47
CA PRO A 56 -9.70 19.44 0.73
C PRO A 56 -9.05 18.22 1.43
N PHE A 57 -9.59 17.02 1.23
CA PHE A 57 -9.03 15.79 1.78
C PHE A 57 -7.74 15.36 1.08
N GLU A 58 -7.47 15.85 -0.14
CA GLU A 58 -6.24 15.55 -0.89
C GLU A 58 -4.99 16.21 -0.29
N HIS A 59 -5.15 17.18 0.62
CA HIS A 59 -4.04 17.77 1.38
C HIS A 59 -3.46 16.84 2.46
N VAL A 60 -4.12 15.73 2.75
CA VAL A 60 -3.68 14.74 3.74
C VAL A 60 -3.05 13.54 3.04
N SER A 61 -1.90 13.10 3.54
CA SER A 61 -1.19 11.94 3.03
C SER A 61 -0.84 10.95 4.14
N PHE A 62 -0.79 9.66 3.75
CA PHE A 62 -0.35 8.56 4.61
C PHE A 62 0.64 7.71 3.84
N THR A 63 1.74 7.32 4.50
CA THR A 63 2.75 6.41 3.95
C THR A 63 2.69 5.08 4.68
N LEU A 64 2.44 3.99 3.94
CA LEU A 64 2.26 2.65 4.50
C LEU A 64 3.38 1.72 4.03
N ALA A 65 3.97 0.97 4.95
CA ALA A 65 4.71 -0.25 4.63
C ALA A 65 3.75 -1.44 4.62
N ILE A 66 3.69 -2.13 3.48
CA ILE A 66 2.83 -3.31 3.30
C ILE A 66 3.73 -4.50 2.97
N THR A 67 3.68 -5.54 3.79
CA THR A 67 4.47 -6.76 3.63
C THR A 67 3.61 -8.02 3.75
N GLY A 68 4.15 -9.16 3.27
CA GLY A 68 3.40 -10.43 3.22
C GLY A 68 2.17 -10.35 2.32
N VAL A 69 2.36 -9.78 1.13
CA VAL A 69 1.36 -9.65 0.05
C VAL A 69 1.92 -10.27 -1.23
N SER A 70 1.04 -10.78 -2.07
CA SER A 70 1.40 -11.42 -3.34
C SER A 70 1.77 -10.39 -4.40
N ARG A 71 2.46 -10.84 -5.47
CA ARG A 71 2.68 -10.01 -6.66
C ARG A 71 1.35 -9.70 -7.33
N ALA A 72 0.43 -10.67 -7.39
CA ALA A 72 -0.94 -10.43 -7.87
C ALA A 72 -1.62 -9.25 -7.17
N LEU A 73 -1.55 -9.18 -5.84
CA LEU A 73 -2.11 -8.06 -5.07
C LEU A 73 -1.43 -6.75 -5.46
N SER A 74 -0.09 -6.72 -5.46
CA SER A 74 0.64 -5.50 -5.79
C SER A 74 0.38 -5.00 -7.22
N HIS A 75 0.17 -5.91 -8.18
CA HIS A 75 -0.19 -5.58 -9.55
C HIS A 75 -1.56 -4.92 -9.68
N GLN A 76 -2.51 -5.24 -8.79
CA GLN A 76 -3.78 -4.51 -8.71
C GLN A 76 -3.61 -3.18 -7.98
N LEU A 77 -2.85 -3.18 -6.88
CA LEU A 77 -2.65 -1.99 -6.05
C LEU A 77 -2.07 -0.81 -6.85
N VAL A 78 -1.04 -1.05 -7.67
CA VAL A 78 -0.37 0.00 -8.46
C VAL A 78 -1.22 0.56 -9.60
N ARG A 79 -2.44 0.03 -9.83
CA ARG A 79 -3.39 0.59 -10.80
C ARG A 79 -4.08 1.85 -10.28
N HIS A 80 -4.05 2.09 -8.98
CA HIS A 80 -4.53 3.33 -8.37
C HIS A 80 -3.49 4.44 -8.59
N ARG A 81 -3.76 5.31 -9.56
CA ARG A 81 -2.77 6.31 -10.05
C ARG A 81 -2.57 7.50 -9.13
N ILE A 82 -3.51 7.78 -8.22
CA ILE A 82 -3.40 8.85 -7.22
C ILE A 82 -2.79 8.26 -5.94
N ALA A 83 -1.54 7.84 -6.06
CA ALA A 83 -0.72 7.29 -4.99
C ALA A 83 0.74 7.23 -5.45
N SER A 84 1.67 7.10 -4.50
CA SER A 84 3.10 6.93 -4.78
C SER A 84 3.57 5.58 -4.26
N TYR A 85 4.37 4.87 -5.06
CA TYR A 85 4.78 3.50 -4.76
C TYR A 85 6.30 3.33 -4.82
N SER A 86 6.82 2.57 -3.87
CA SER A 86 8.16 1.98 -3.93
C SER A 86 8.02 0.50 -3.62
N GLN A 87 8.44 -0.35 -4.55
CA GLN A 87 8.24 -1.79 -4.45
C GLN A 87 9.57 -2.53 -4.53
N ARG A 88 9.73 -3.59 -3.73
CA ARG A 88 10.88 -4.48 -3.77
C ARG A 88 11.08 -5.01 -5.20
N SER A 89 12.23 -4.69 -5.78
CA SER A 89 12.57 -5.04 -7.17
C SER A 89 13.16 -6.45 -7.26
N GLN A 90 12.53 -7.31 -8.07
CA GLN A 90 13.04 -8.64 -8.42
C GLN A 90 14.20 -8.61 -9.42
N ARG A 91 14.58 -7.41 -9.93
CA ARG A 91 15.77 -7.25 -10.78
C ARG A 91 17.04 -7.16 -9.95
N TYR A 92 16.95 -6.56 -8.76
CA TYR A 92 18.10 -6.28 -7.91
C TYR A 92 18.18 -7.22 -6.72
N ILE A 93 17.04 -7.48 -6.07
CA ILE A 93 16.99 -8.32 -4.88
C ILE A 93 16.98 -9.79 -5.27
N ASP A 94 17.80 -10.58 -4.58
CA ASP A 94 17.79 -12.02 -4.71
C ASP A 94 16.51 -12.61 -4.09
N GLU A 95 15.88 -13.51 -4.81
CA GLU A 95 14.65 -14.20 -4.44
C GLU A 95 14.87 -15.73 -4.33
N VAL A 96 16.11 -16.21 -4.16
CA VAL A 96 16.43 -17.65 -3.97
C VAL A 96 15.56 -18.31 -2.89
N ASN A 97 15.18 -17.57 -1.85
CA ASN A 97 14.31 -18.03 -0.77
C ASN A 97 13.04 -17.18 -0.67
N PHE A 98 12.39 -16.89 -1.81
CA PHE A 98 11.17 -16.10 -1.81
C PHE A 98 10.04 -16.75 -1.00
N ASP A 99 9.24 -15.89 -0.36
CA ASP A 99 8.00 -16.27 0.30
C ASP A 99 6.84 -16.28 -0.70
N ALA A 100 5.98 -17.29 -0.61
CA ALA A 100 4.74 -17.37 -1.38
C ALA A 100 3.54 -17.10 -0.47
N VAL A 101 2.61 -16.27 -0.91
CA VAL A 101 1.34 -16.07 -0.19
C VAL A 101 0.39 -17.19 -0.56
N VAL A 102 0.02 -18.02 0.42
CA VAL A 102 -0.97 -19.10 0.24
C VAL A 102 -2.38 -18.50 0.31
N PRO A 103 -3.20 -18.61 -0.75
CA PRO A 103 -4.59 -18.17 -0.72
C PRO A 103 -5.40 -18.90 0.37
N PRO A 104 -6.39 -18.27 1.02
CA PRO A 104 -7.18 -18.90 2.08
C PRO A 104 -7.86 -20.21 1.66
N THR A 105 -8.39 -20.29 0.44
CA THR A 105 -9.04 -21.50 -0.09
C THR A 105 -8.08 -22.68 -0.20
N ILE A 106 -6.81 -22.42 -0.54
CA ILE A 106 -5.75 -23.42 -0.59
C ILE A 106 -5.29 -23.77 0.83
N ALA A 107 -5.14 -22.77 1.71
CA ALA A 107 -4.66 -22.98 3.08
C ALA A 107 -5.62 -23.84 3.94
N HIS A 108 -6.92 -23.80 3.68
CA HIS A 108 -7.93 -24.57 4.43
C HIS A 108 -8.04 -26.04 4.01
N ASP A 109 -7.53 -26.43 2.85
CA ASP A 109 -7.49 -27.82 2.41
C ASP A 109 -6.04 -28.34 2.53
N PRO A 110 -5.75 -29.27 3.46
CA PRO A 110 -4.41 -29.81 3.64
C PRO A 110 -3.79 -30.39 2.38
N ARG A 111 -4.59 -31.03 1.51
CA ARG A 111 -4.11 -31.63 0.26
C ARG A 111 -3.76 -30.55 -0.76
N ALA A 112 -4.61 -29.53 -0.90
CA ALA A 112 -4.34 -28.41 -1.78
C ALA A 112 -3.11 -27.61 -1.32
N LYS A 113 -2.98 -27.40 -0.01
CA LYS A 113 -1.82 -26.75 0.60
C LYS A 113 -0.53 -27.52 0.35
N GLU A 114 -0.55 -28.85 0.54
CA GLU A 114 0.62 -29.70 0.29
C GLU A 114 1.07 -29.64 -1.17
N GLU A 115 0.12 -29.73 -2.12
CA GLU A 115 0.41 -29.59 -3.55
C GLU A 115 1.01 -28.22 -3.86
N PHE A 116 0.42 -27.15 -3.34
CA PHE A 116 0.91 -25.79 -3.51
C PHE A 116 2.35 -25.64 -3.00
N GLU A 117 2.63 -26.07 -1.78
CA GLU A 117 3.96 -26.00 -1.18
C GLU A 117 4.98 -26.84 -1.94
N MET A 118 4.58 -28.01 -2.46
CA MET A 118 5.43 -28.85 -3.32
C MET A 118 5.83 -28.12 -4.60
N VAL A 119 4.88 -27.51 -5.30
CA VAL A 119 5.15 -26.75 -6.54
C VAL A 119 6.03 -25.54 -6.26
N ILE A 120 5.76 -24.78 -5.19
CA ILE A 120 6.58 -23.63 -4.80
C ILE A 120 8.04 -24.04 -4.51
N ARG A 121 8.26 -25.19 -3.86
CA ARG A 121 9.63 -25.71 -3.64
C ARG A 121 10.36 -25.97 -4.95
N LYS A 122 9.72 -26.63 -5.93
CA LYS A 122 10.30 -26.87 -7.26
C LYS A 122 10.65 -25.57 -7.98
N ILE A 123 9.79 -24.56 -7.87
CA ILE A 123 10.06 -23.24 -8.47
C ILE A 123 11.28 -22.57 -7.82
N ARG A 124 11.41 -22.61 -6.48
CA ARG A 124 12.60 -22.08 -5.80
C ARG A 124 13.88 -22.77 -6.24
N GLU A 125 13.86 -24.08 -6.37
CA GLU A 125 15.00 -24.87 -6.87
C GLU A 125 15.35 -24.49 -8.31
N GLY A 126 14.34 -24.33 -9.17
CA GLY A 126 14.51 -23.86 -10.55
C GLY A 126 15.15 -22.47 -10.61
N TYR A 127 14.63 -21.51 -9.83
CA TYR A 127 15.19 -20.16 -9.75
C TYR A 127 16.65 -20.18 -9.29
N ARG A 128 16.95 -20.92 -8.21
CA ARG A 128 18.32 -21.08 -7.69
C ARG A 128 19.26 -21.66 -8.74
N THR A 129 18.78 -22.65 -9.50
CA THR A 129 19.55 -23.28 -10.57
C THR A 129 19.87 -22.28 -11.69
N LEU A 130 18.88 -21.50 -12.16
CA LEU A 130 19.11 -20.49 -13.19
C LEU A 130 20.13 -19.44 -12.76
N VAL A 131 20.02 -18.94 -11.52
CA VAL A 131 20.98 -17.97 -10.97
C VAL A 131 22.38 -18.58 -10.88
N ALA A 132 22.50 -19.84 -10.42
CA ALA A 132 23.78 -20.55 -10.34
C ALA A 132 24.44 -20.79 -11.71
N LEU A 133 23.63 -20.93 -12.77
CA LEU A 133 24.10 -21.02 -14.16
C LEU A 133 24.49 -19.65 -14.76
N GLY A 134 24.37 -18.56 -14.00
CA GLY A 134 24.75 -17.21 -14.42
C GLY A 134 23.65 -16.42 -15.10
N ALA A 135 22.40 -16.89 -15.09
CA ALA A 135 21.28 -16.11 -15.61
C ALA A 135 21.09 -14.83 -14.77
N PRO A 136 20.90 -13.65 -15.39
CA PRO A 136 20.53 -12.43 -14.68
C PRO A 136 19.24 -12.63 -13.87
N LYS A 137 19.15 -11.99 -12.70
CA LYS A 137 17.95 -12.07 -11.84
C LYS A 137 16.67 -11.63 -12.55
N GLU A 138 16.79 -10.66 -13.46
CA GLU A 138 15.65 -10.16 -14.24
C GLU A 138 15.10 -11.16 -15.27
N ASP A 139 15.89 -12.19 -15.62
CA ASP A 139 15.49 -13.31 -16.47
C ASP A 139 15.06 -14.49 -15.60
N ALA A 140 15.83 -14.84 -14.58
CA ALA A 140 15.50 -15.94 -13.66
C ALA A 140 14.13 -15.74 -12.98
N ARG A 141 13.74 -14.48 -12.71
CA ARG A 141 12.45 -14.16 -12.09
C ARG A 141 11.22 -14.58 -12.90
N TYR A 142 11.36 -14.95 -14.17
CA TYR A 142 10.25 -15.46 -14.97
C TYR A 142 9.69 -16.79 -14.43
N LEU A 143 10.43 -17.49 -13.56
CA LEU A 143 9.91 -18.63 -12.82
C LEU A 143 9.07 -18.23 -11.60
N LEU A 144 9.20 -17.02 -11.08
CA LEU A 144 8.54 -16.63 -9.83
C LEU A 144 7.02 -16.55 -10.02
N PRO A 145 6.23 -17.14 -9.10
CA PRO A 145 4.78 -17.13 -9.19
C PRO A 145 4.21 -15.77 -8.77
N ASN A 146 2.92 -15.59 -9.05
CA ASN A 146 2.15 -14.43 -8.63
C ASN A 146 1.95 -14.32 -7.12
#